data_AF-A0A7S0A5A8-F1
#
_entry.id   AF-A0A7S0A5A8-F1
#
_cell.length_a   1.000
_cell.length_b   1.000
_cell.length_c   1.000
_cell.angle_alpha   90.00
_cell.angle_beta   90.00
_cell.angle_gamma   90.00
#
_symmetry.space_group_name_H-M   'P 1'
#
loop_
_entity.id
_entity.type
_entity.pdbx_description
1 polymer ?
#
loop_
_entity_poly.entity_id
_entity_poly.type
_entity_poly.pdbx_seq_one_letter_code
_entity_poly.pdbx_strand_id
1 'polypeptide(L)'
;KLTAGINTHTVDEAILTADLYASVNRAVASNNIEGKILLRVSQFFTAMFAIFMGFLAVFLQRLGLNLGWVYMTMGVFIGSAVGPASLTILMETANSMAISAGAVGGLIMGVTFWIVKAAVDNDGVVAINTLGQDWPWVVGNLCAILGGLFISLAGSLAMPDKEFKWSMLNERIPLVDDVEPPKDEGETEEKLLLQVKIAVAASVILTFVLIILWPIPMHTSAGVFSEGGFTFWVFIEVAWAL
;
A
#
# COMPACT_ATOMS: atom_id res chain seq x y z
N LYS A 1 -19.76 -23.53 16.38
CA LYS A 1 -18.50 -22.73 16.41
C LYS A 1 -17.62 -23.13 17.59
N LEU A 2 -18.12 -23.11 18.83
CA LEU A 2 -17.40 -23.60 20.01
C LEU A 2 -16.90 -25.05 19.86
N THR A 3 -17.79 -25.98 19.49
CA THR A 3 -17.44 -27.41 19.30
C THR A 3 -16.37 -27.62 18.22
N ALA A 4 -16.36 -26.79 17.18
CA ALA A 4 -15.35 -26.87 16.12
C ALA A 4 -13.99 -26.34 16.59
N GLY A 5 -13.98 -25.24 17.37
CA GLY A 5 -12.77 -24.67 17.97
C GLY A 5 -12.17 -25.53 19.08
N ILE A 6 -13.00 -26.24 19.85
CA ILE A 6 -12.52 -27.23 20.82
C ILE A 6 -11.87 -28.40 20.07
N ASN A 7 -12.56 -28.96 19.07
CA ASN A 7 -12.07 -30.11 18.29
C ASN A 7 -10.76 -29.84 17.52
N THR A 8 -10.44 -28.59 17.19
CA THR A 8 -9.17 -28.24 16.55
C THR A 8 -7.98 -28.24 17.51
N HIS A 9 -8.22 -28.11 18.81
CA HIS A 9 -7.18 -28.07 19.84
C HIS A 9 -7.17 -29.33 20.73
N THR A 10 -8.06 -30.30 20.47
CA THR A 10 -8.05 -31.58 21.17
C THR A 10 -6.96 -32.49 20.57
N VAL A 11 -6.03 -32.92 21.40
CA VAL A 11 -5.00 -33.92 21.07
C VAL A 11 -5.18 -35.10 22.01
N ASP A 12 -5.32 -36.31 21.47
CA ASP A 12 -5.51 -37.56 22.24
C ASP A 12 -6.63 -37.47 23.31
N GLU A 13 -7.82 -36.96 22.91
CA GLU A 13 -8.99 -36.74 23.79
C GLU A 13 -8.76 -35.77 24.97
N ALA A 14 -7.60 -35.13 25.04
CA ALA A 14 -7.26 -34.11 26.02
C ALA A 14 -7.17 -32.73 25.35
N ILE A 15 -7.54 -31.69 26.08
CA ILE A 15 -7.36 -30.30 25.66
C ILE A 15 -6.61 -29.56 26.75
N LEU A 16 -5.58 -28.80 26.37
CA LEU A 16 -4.89 -27.91 27.28
C LEU A 16 -5.87 -26.86 27.81
N THR A 17 -5.81 -26.59 29.11
CA THR A 17 -6.70 -25.63 29.77
C THR A 17 -6.60 -24.23 29.18
N ALA A 18 -5.42 -23.85 28.69
CA ALA A 18 -5.21 -22.59 27.96
C ALA A 18 -6.01 -22.54 26.64
N ASP A 19 -6.00 -23.62 25.86
CA ASP A 19 -6.70 -23.70 24.57
C ASP A 19 -8.21 -23.84 24.73
N LEU A 20 -8.65 -24.54 25.78
CA LEU A 20 -10.06 -24.58 26.17
C LEU A 20 -10.54 -23.18 26.57
N TYR A 21 -9.75 -22.46 27.38
CA TYR A 21 -10.08 -21.09 27.78
C TYR A 21 -10.12 -20.15 26.57
N ALA A 22 -9.14 -20.24 25.66
CA ALA A 22 -9.09 -19.44 24.44
C ALA A 22 -10.26 -19.74 23.49
N SER A 23 -10.59 -21.02 23.27
CA SER A 23 -11.71 -21.43 22.39
C SER A 23 -13.08 -21.04 22.95
N VAL A 24 -13.28 -21.13 24.27
CA VAL A 24 -14.47 -20.63 24.96
C VAL A 24 -14.54 -19.10 24.90
N ASN A 25 -13.45 -18.41 25.22
CA ASN A 25 -13.39 -16.95 25.16
C ASN A 25 -13.69 -16.45 23.74
N ARG A 26 -13.14 -17.11 22.71
CA ARG A 26 -13.40 -16.79 21.29
C ARG A 26 -14.85 -16.99 20.91
N ALA A 27 -15.49 -18.07 21.35
CA ALA A 27 -16.89 -18.31 21.05
C ALA A 27 -17.81 -17.27 21.73
N VAL A 28 -17.47 -16.85 22.95
CA VAL A 28 -18.21 -15.83 23.71
C VAL A 28 -17.97 -14.43 23.12
N ALA A 29 -16.73 -14.08 22.80
CA ALA A 29 -16.35 -12.81 22.17
C ALA A 29 -16.86 -12.69 20.72
N SER A 30 -16.94 -13.79 19.94
CA SER A 30 -17.46 -13.76 18.56
C SER A 30 -18.95 -13.39 18.42
N ASN A 31 -19.66 -13.29 19.54
CA ASN A 31 -21.01 -12.73 19.60
C ASN A 31 -21.02 -11.19 19.72
N ASN A 32 -19.86 -10.54 19.58
CA ASN A 32 -19.76 -9.09 19.67
C ASN A 32 -20.59 -8.42 18.56
N ILE A 33 -21.63 -7.71 18.97
CA ILE A 33 -22.54 -6.93 18.10
C ILE A 33 -21.74 -5.89 17.31
N GLU A 34 -20.61 -5.45 17.86
CA GLU A 34 -19.69 -4.47 17.29
C GLU A 34 -19.13 -4.87 15.93
N GLY A 35 -18.62 -6.10 15.76
CA GLY A 35 -18.06 -6.55 14.47
C GLY A 35 -19.11 -6.56 13.34
N LYS A 36 -20.36 -6.93 13.65
CA LYS A 36 -21.47 -6.89 12.68
C LYS A 36 -21.87 -5.46 12.32
N ILE A 37 -21.85 -4.54 13.28
CA ILE A 37 -22.10 -3.11 13.03
C ILE A 37 -20.95 -2.53 12.20
N LEU A 38 -19.70 -2.80 12.56
CA LEU A 38 -18.51 -2.32 11.86
C LEU A 38 -18.52 -2.73 10.38
N LEU A 39 -18.84 -3.99 10.08
CA LEU A 39 -18.98 -4.47 8.71
C LEU A 39 -20.09 -3.76 7.95
N ARG A 40 -21.27 -3.56 8.55
CA ARG A 40 -22.37 -2.84 7.87
C ARG A 40 -22.02 -1.38 7.60
N VAL A 41 -21.39 -0.71 8.57
CA VAL A 41 -20.95 0.69 8.44
C VAL A 41 -19.89 0.79 7.35
N SER A 42 -18.90 -0.09 7.35
CA SER A 42 -17.86 -0.16 6.31
C SER A 42 -18.46 -0.37 4.91
N GLN A 43 -19.38 -1.32 4.76
CA GLN A 43 -20.07 -1.58 3.48
C GLN A 43 -20.90 -0.38 3.02
N PHE A 44 -21.59 0.30 3.93
CA PHE A 44 -22.37 1.50 3.62
C PHE A 44 -21.50 2.64 3.10
N PHE A 45 -20.40 2.96 3.80
CA PHE A 45 -19.47 3.99 3.35
C PHE A 45 -18.75 3.59 2.06
N THR A 46 -18.45 2.31 1.87
CA THR A 46 -17.88 1.80 0.61
C THR A 46 -18.84 2.01 -0.56
N ALA A 47 -20.14 1.70 -0.39
CA ALA A 47 -21.15 1.94 -1.41
C ALA A 47 -21.32 3.44 -1.73
N MET A 48 -21.35 4.28 -0.70
CA MET A 48 -21.40 5.73 -0.86
C MET A 48 -20.17 6.28 -1.61
N PHE A 49 -18.98 5.80 -1.26
CA PHE A 49 -17.73 6.18 -1.92
C PHE A 49 -17.72 5.72 -3.38
N ALA A 50 -18.21 4.52 -3.68
CA ALA A 50 -18.32 4.03 -5.06
C ALA A 50 -19.23 4.92 -5.93
N ILE A 51 -20.38 5.35 -5.40
CA ILE A 51 -21.28 6.29 -6.09
C ILE A 51 -20.58 7.64 -6.31
N PHE A 52 -19.90 8.16 -5.29
CA PHE A 52 -19.14 9.40 -5.40
C PHE A 52 -18.01 9.32 -6.44
N MET A 53 -17.26 8.22 -6.46
CA MET A 53 -16.20 7.99 -7.46
C MET A 53 -16.77 7.88 -8.87
N GLY A 54 -17.94 7.26 -9.04
CA GLY A 54 -18.65 7.23 -10.32
C GLY A 54 -19.05 8.64 -10.80
N PHE A 55 -19.59 9.47 -9.90
CA PHE A 55 -19.86 10.89 -10.19
C PHE A 55 -18.59 11.65 -10.56
N LEU A 56 -17.53 11.51 -9.76
CA LEU A 56 -16.25 12.22 -9.97
C LEU A 56 -15.61 11.83 -11.30
N ALA A 57 -15.67 10.54 -11.68
CA ALA A 57 -15.17 10.07 -12.97
C ALA A 57 -15.90 10.73 -14.16
N VAL A 58 -17.24 10.76 -14.14
CA VAL A 58 -18.03 11.43 -15.19
C VAL A 58 -17.77 12.93 -15.21
N PHE A 59 -17.64 13.55 -14.03
CA PHE A 59 -17.35 14.98 -13.90
C PHE A 59 -15.99 15.35 -14.50
N LEU A 60 -14.91 14.62 -14.17
CA LEU A 60 -13.58 14.84 -14.71
C LEU A 60 -13.53 14.60 -16.23
N GLN A 61 -14.25 13.59 -16.71
CA GLN A 61 -14.36 13.32 -18.15
C GLN A 61 -15.05 14.47 -18.90
N ARG A 62 -16.06 15.11 -18.28
CA ARG A 62 -16.71 16.32 -18.85
C ARG A 62 -15.80 17.55 -18.86
N LEU A 63 -14.81 17.62 -17.98
CA LEU A 63 -13.78 18.67 -17.99
C LEU A 63 -12.65 18.42 -19.01
N GLY A 64 -12.70 17.31 -19.76
CA GLY A 64 -11.68 16.95 -20.74
C GLY A 64 -10.43 16.31 -20.14
N LEU A 65 -10.44 15.95 -18.85
CA LEU A 65 -9.37 15.19 -18.22
C LEU A 65 -9.56 13.71 -18.53
N ASN A 66 -8.66 13.15 -19.34
CA ASN A 66 -8.70 11.73 -19.66
C ASN A 66 -8.20 10.88 -18.47
N LEU A 67 -8.50 9.58 -18.51
CA LEU A 67 -8.14 8.65 -17.45
C LEU A 67 -6.61 8.59 -17.23
N GLY A 68 -5.82 8.67 -18.31
CA GLY A 68 -4.37 8.72 -18.24
C GLY A 68 -3.84 9.95 -17.49
N TRP A 69 -4.44 11.12 -17.70
CA TRP A 69 -4.05 12.36 -17.03
C TRP A 69 -4.27 12.25 -15.53
N VAL A 70 -5.40 11.69 -15.11
CA VAL A 70 -5.73 11.48 -13.69
C VAL A 70 -4.76 10.47 -13.07
N TYR A 71 -4.48 9.34 -13.74
CA TYR A 71 -3.55 8.33 -13.23
C TYR A 71 -2.12 8.86 -13.06
N MET A 72 -1.61 9.61 -14.04
CA MET A 72 -0.26 10.17 -13.94
C MET A 72 -0.17 11.24 -12.85
N THR A 73 -1.21 12.06 -12.71
CA THR A 73 -1.29 13.11 -11.69
C THR A 73 -1.45 12.54 -10.27
N MET A 74 -2.05 11.36 -10.12
CA MET A 74 -2.13 10.65 -8.82
C MET A 74 -0.76 10.43 -8.21
N GLY A 75 0.27 10.12 -9.02
CA GLY A 75 1.63 9.95 -8.54
C GLY A 75 2.19 11.21 -7.88
N VAL A 76 1.84 12.40 -8.39
CA VAL A 76 2.35 13.67 -7.89
C VAL A 76 1.73 13.97 -6.52
N PHE A 77 0.45 13.67 -6.36
CA PHE A 77 -0.30 13.95 -5.13
C PHE A 77 -0.13 12.90 -4.03
N ILE A 78 0.06 11.63 -4.39
CA ILE A 78 0.03 10.52 -3.43
C ILE A 78 1.41 9.89 -3.25
N GLY A 79 2.29 10.00 -4.25
CA GLY A 79 3.61 9.36 -4.23
C GLY A 79 4.51 9.79 -3.07
N SER A 80 4.32 11.00 -2.53
CA SER A 80 5.15 11.51 -1.42
C SER A 80 5.01 10.73 -0.12
N ALA A 81 3.89 10.03 0.10
CA ALA A 81 3.64 9.26 1.30
C ALA A 81 4.30 7.87 1.28
N VAL A 82 4.74 7.37 0.11
CA VAL A 82 5.29 6.01 -0.04
C VAL A 82 6.57 5.82 0.76
N GLY A 83 7.52 6.76 0.66
CA GLY A 83 8.77 6.75 1.43
C GLY A 83 8.54 6.81 2.94
N PRO A 84 7.81 7.84 3.44
CA PRO A 84 7.44 7.94 4.85
C PRO A 84 6.73 6.69 5.39
N ALA A 85 5.72 6.16 4.67
CA ALA A 85 4.98 4.97 5.09
C ALA A 85 5.89 3.73 5.18
N SER A 86 6.76 3.50 4.19
CA SER A 86 7.70 2.38 4.26
C SER A 86 8.67 2.50 5.43
N LEU A 87 9.16 3.70 5.74
CA LEU A 87 10.03 3.93 6.91
C LEU A 87 9.32 3.66 8.24
N THR A 88 8.02 3.96 8.36
CA THR A 88 7.26 3.65 9.60
C THR A 88 7.14 2.16 9.89
N ILE A 89 7.39 1.29 8.90
CA ILE A 89 7.33 -0.17 9.05
C ILE A 89 8.74 -0.76 9.14
N LEU A 90 9.71 -0.19 8.41
CA LEU A 90 11.05 -0.76 8.29
C LEU A 90 12.04 -0.24 9.35
N MET A 91 11.79 0.92 9.95
CA MET A 91 12.73 1.58 10.85
C MET A 91 12.11 1.85 12.21
N GLU A 92 12.61 1.17 13.24
CA GLU A 92 12.15 1.34 14.63
C GLU A 92 12.35 2.78 15.13
N THR A 93 13.43 3.44 14.70
CA THR A 93 13.77 4.79 15.14
C THR A 93 13.16 5.89 14.27
N ALA A 94 12.14 5.57 13.46
CA ALA A 94 11.46 6.53 12.60
C ALA A 94 10.76 7.62 13.43
N ASN A 95 11.14 8.87 13.21
CA ASN A 95 10.61 10.00 13.97
C ASN A 95 9.27 10.46 13.38
N SER A 96 8.22 10.51 14.20
CA SER A 96 6.86 10.86 13.77
C SER A 96 6.76 12.24 13.11
N MET A 97 7.51 13.24 13.60
CA MET A 97 7.57 14.57 13.00
C MET A 97 8.30 14.55 11.65
N ALA A 98 9.43 13.83 11.56
CA ALA A 98 10.19 13.72 10.31
C ALA A 98 9.39 12.97 9.22
N ILE A 99 8.68 11.92 9.60
CA ILE A 99 7.79 11.14 8.72
C ILE A 99 6.65 12.05 8.19
N SER A 100 6.00 12.80 9.08
CA SER A 100 4.93 13.73 8.72
C SER A 100 5.45 14.86 7.83
N ALA A 101 6.61 15.43 8.17
CA ALA A 101 7.28 16.44 7.37
C ALA A 101 7.71 15.90 6.00
N GLY A 102 8.10 14.62 5.91
CA GLY A 102 8.40 13.97 4.65
C GLY A 102 7.18 13.83 3.75
N ALA A 103 6.04 13.38 4.28
CA ALA A 103 4.81 13.23 3.51
C ALA A 103 4.33 14.58 2.92
N VAL A 104 4.32 15.62 3.76
CA VAL A 104 3.87 16.97 3.36
C VAL A 104 4.91 17.69 2.51
N GLY A 105 6.19 17.64 2.91
CA GLY A 105 7.29 18.29 2.20
C GLY A 105 7.52 17.67 0.82
N GLY A 106 7.43 16.34 0.72
CA GLY A 106 7.46 15.63 -0.55
C GLY A 106 6.32 16.05 -1.47
N LEU A 107 5.09 16.21 -0.95
CA LEU A 107 3.94 16.67 -1.73
C LEU A 107 4.16 18.08 -2.27
N ILE A 108 4.62 19.00 -1.41
CA ILE A 108 4.90 20.39 -1.81
C ILE A 108 5.97 20.42 -2.90
N MET A 109 7.05 19.66 -2.74
CA MET A 109 8.09 19.56 -3.77
C MET A 109 7.54 18.96 -5.07
N GLY A 110 6.81 17.85 -5.00
CA GLY A 110 6.21 17.19 -6.17
C GLY A 110 5.35 18.15 -6.99
N VAL A 111 4.41 18.84 -6.33
CA VAL A 111 3.53 19.83 -6.98
C VAL A 111 4.32 21.02 -7.52
N THR A 112 5.30 21.53 -6.75
CA THR A 112 6.11 22.68 -7.18
C THR A 112 6.94 22.34 -8.42
N PHE A 113 7.69 21.24 -8.39
CA PHE A 113 8.52 20.82 -9.51
C PHE A 113 7.70 20.40 -10.73
N TRP A 114 6.50 19.85 -10.54
CA TRP A 114 5.56 19.58 -11.62
C TRP A 114 5.14 20.87 -12.35
N ILE A 115 4.68 21.88 -11.60
CA ILE A 115 4.25 23.17 -12.16
C ILE A 115 5.43 23.92 -12.77
N VAL A 116 6.57 23.96 -12.09
CA VAL A 116 7.78 24.64 -12.58
C VAL A 116 8.28 23.99 -13.86
N LYS A 117 8.31 22.66 -13.96
CA LYS A 117 8.73 21.98 -15.18
C LYS A 117 7.79 22.29 -16.34
N ALA A 118 6.48 22.26 -16.11
CA ALA A 118 5.50 22.65 -17.12
C ALA A 118 5.69 24.11 -17.59
N ALA A 119 5.97 25.04 -16.67
CA ALA A 119 6.26 26.42 -17.01
C ALA A 119 7.57 26.58 -17.79
N VAL A 120 8.65 25.92 -17.38
CA VAL A 120 9.97 26.02 -18.04
C VAL A 120 9.93 25.48 -19.46
N ASP A 121 9.22 24.37 -19.68
CA ASP A 121 9.14 23.74 -21.01
C ASP A 121 8.23 24.48 -22.00
N ASN A 122 7.35 25.35 -21.51
CA ASN A 122 6.31 26.00 -22.30
C ASN A 122 6.36 27.54 -22.16
N ASP A 123 7.56 28.11 -22.03
CA ASP A 123 7.80 29.57 -21.99
C ASP A 123 6.94 30.33 -20.95
N GLY A 124 6.71 29.71 -19.80
CA GLY A 124 5.93 30.26 -18.68
C GLY A 124 4.44 29.93 -18.69
N VAL A 125 3.93 29.18 -19.68
CA VAL A 125 2.51 28.84 -19.79
C VAL A 125 2.16 27.62 -18.92
N VAL A 126 1.34 27.84 -17.89
CA VAL A 126 0.80 26.76 -17.05
C VAL A 126 -0.69 26.58 -17.34
N ALA A 127 -1.02 25.46 -17.98
CA ALA A 127 -2.37 25.05 -18.32
C ALA A 127 -2.49 23.52 -18.26
N ILE A 128 -3.71 23.00 -18.35
CA ILE A 128 -4.00 21.55 -18.22
C ILE A 128 -3.20 20.73 -19.25
N ASN A 129 -3.03 21.27 -20.45
CA ASN A 129 -2.24 20.65 -21.53
C ASN A 129 -0.74 20.64 -21.22
N THR A 130 -0.18 21.73 -20.67
CA THR A 130 1.25 21.80 -20.34
C THR A 130 1.61 20.95 -19.12
N LEU A 131 0.71 20.91 -18.12
CA LEU A 131 0.82 20.01 -16.97
C LEU A 131 0.66 18.53 -17.36
N GLY A 132 -0.06 18.25 -18.45
CA GLY A 132 -0.32 16.91 -18.97
C GLY A 132 0.74 16.38 -19.95
N GLN A 133 1.92 17.00 -19.99
CA GLN A 133 3.06 16.50 -20.77
C GLN A 133 3.84 15.46 -19.95
N ASP A 134 4.49 14.52 -20.65
CA ASP A 134 5.21 13.40 -20.02
C ASP A 134 6.32 13.86 -19.06
N TRP A 135 7.12 14.85 -19.46
CA TRP A 135 8.25 15.32 -18.67
C TRP A 135 7.85 16.02 -17.35
N PRO A 136 6.87 16.94 -17.34
CA PRO A 136 6.31 17.47 -16.10
C PRO A 136 5.84 16.36 -15.15
N TRP A 137 5.13 15.34 -15.62
CA TRP A 137 4.69 14.23 -14.74
C TRP A 137 5.87 13.44 -14.17
N VAL A 138 6.85 13.09 -14.99
CA VAL A 138 8.04 12.35 -14.54
C VAL A 138 8.77 13.14 -13.44
N VAL A 139 9.00 14.43 -13.66
CA VAL A 139 9.69 15.29 -12.69
C VAL A 139 8.88 15.43 -11.41
N GLY A 140 7.58 15.72 -11.52
CA GLY A 140 6.69 15.84 -10.36
C GLY A 140 6.64 14.57 -9.52
N ASN A 141 6.45 13.42 -10.16
CA ASN A 141 6.38 12.11 -9.50
C ASN A 141 7.70 11.76 -8.80
N LEU A 142 8.82 11.97 -9.48
CA LEU A 142 10.14 11.67 -8.93
C LEU A 142 10.47 12.56 -7.73
N CYS A 143 10.19 13.86 -7.84
CA CYS A 143 10.38 14.81 -6.74
C CYS A 143 9.46 14.51 -5.55
N ALA A 144 8.22 14.09 -5.80
CA ALA A 144 7.29 13.69 -4.73
C ALA A 144 7.84 12.49 -3.95
N ILE A 145 8.16 11.40 -4.64
CA ILE A 145 8.60 10.13 -4.03
C ILE A 145 9.97 10.30 -3.35
N LEU A 146 10.98 10.77 -4.09
CA LEU A 146 12.33 10.90 -3.57
C LEU A 146 12.43 11.98 -2.51
N GLY A 147 11.71 13.08 -2.70
CA GLY A 147 11.69 14.18 -1.74
C GLY A 147 11.03 13.77 -0.43
N GLY A 148 9.89 13.05 -0.49
CA GLY A 148 9.23 12.52 0.70
C GLY A 148 10.10 11.51 1.45
N LEU A 149 10.74 10.59 0.72
CA LEU A 149 11.69 9.62 1.28
C LEU A 149 12.92 10.32 1.89
N PHE A 150 13.50 11.28 1.21
CA PHE A 150 14.71 11.96 1.66
C PHE A 150 14.47 12.75 2.95
N ILE A 151 13.40 13.56 3.00
CA ILE A 151 13.07 14.34 4.20
C ILE A 151 12.77 13.42 5.39
N SER A 152 11.98 12.37 5.17
CA SER A 152 11.61 11.44 6.24
C SER A 152 12.80 10.62 6.74
N LEU A 153 13.65 10.11 5.85
CA LEU A 153 14.85 9.36 6.21
C LEU A 153 15.89 10.25 6.88
N ALA A 154 16.26 11.37 6.25
CA ALA A 154 17.27 12.28 6.79
C ALA A 154 16.83 12.88 8.13
N GLY A 155 15.56 13.28 8.25
CA GLY A 155 15.01 13.80 9.50
C GLY A 155 14.99 12.75 10.61
N SER A 156 14.66 11.50 10.29
CA SER A 156 14.65 10.41 11.28
C SER A 156 16.07 9.94 11.66
N LEU A 157 17.04 10.03 10.75
CA LEU A 157 18.45 9.76 11.07
C LEU A 157 19.08 10.88 11.91
N ALA A 158 18.71 12.13 11.67
CA ALA A 158 19.19 13.28 12.42
C ALA A 158 18.57 13.37 13.83
N MET A 159 17.29 13.03 13.95
CA MET A 159 16.54 13.07 15.22
C MET A 159 15.80 11.75 15.45
N PRO A 160 16.53 10.65 15.73
CA PRO A 160 15.91 9.34 15.89
C PRO A 160 14.99 9.29 17.10
N ASP A 161 13.82 8.68 16.91
CA ASP A 161 12.94 8.34 18.03
C ASP A 161 13.56 7.20 18.84
N LYS A 162 13.66 7.39 20.16
CA LYS A 162 14.21 6.41 21.10
C LYS A 162 13.13 5.79 21.98
N GLU A 163 11.94 6.37 22.00
CA GLU A 163 10.83 5.90 22.82
C GLU A 163 10.12 4.73 22.15
N PHE A 164 9.98 4.76 20.82
CA PHE A 164 9.34 3.69 20.08
C PHE A 164 10.17 2.39 20.05
N LYS A 165 9.47 1.26 20.26
CA LYS A 165 9.98 -0.11 20.22
C LYS A 165 8.90 -1.02 19.64
N TRP A 166 9.27 -1.91 18.73
CA TRP A 166 8.32 -2.84 18.13
C TRP A 166 7.57 -3.70 19.15
N SER A 167 8.20 -4.02 20.28
CA SER A 167 7.56 -4.75 21.37
C SER A 167 6.31 -4.07 21.93
N MET A 168 6.23 -2.73 21.86
CA MET A 168 5.05 -2.00 22.32
C MET A 168 3.82 -2.23 21.45
N LEU A 169 3.97 -2.64 20.18
CA LEU A 169 2.82 -2.94 19.33
C LEU A 169 2.04 -4.14 19.85
N ASN A 170 2.73 -5.13 20.40
CA ASN A 170 2.10 -6.32 20.99
C ASN A 170 1.26 -5.98 22.23
N GLU A 171 1.64 -4.93 22.97
CA GLU A 171 0.95 -4.52 24.20
C GLU A 171 -0.14 -3.47 23.94
N ARG A 172 0.03 -2.62 22.92
CA ARG A 172 -0.80 -1.42 22.71
C ARG A 172 -1.84 -1.56 21.59
N ILE A 173 -1.74 -2.54 20.71
CA ILE A 173 -2.75 -2.77 19.68
C ILE A 173 -3.78 -3.78 20.24
N PRO A 174 -4.96 -3.32 20.71
CA PRO A 174 -6.01 -4.25 21.10
C PRO A 174 -6.47 -5.02 19.85
N LEU A 175 -6.52 -6.34 19.96
CA LEU A 175 -7.06 -7.17 18.91
C LEU A 175 -8.58 -6.96 18.85
N VAL A 176 -9.12 -6.72 17.65
CA VAL A 176 -10.57 -6.50 17.44
C VAL A 176 -11.38 -7.75 17.84
N ASP A 177 -10.77 -8.92 17.71
CA ASP A 177 -11.18 -10.13 18.42
C ASP A 177 -10.17 -10.30 19.56
N ASP A 178 -10.58 -10.24 20.83
CA ASP A 178 -9.72 -10.32 22.05
C ASP A 178 -8.93 -11.65 22.22
N VAL A 179 -8.78 -12.41 21.15
CA VAL A 179 -8.12 -13.70 21.10
C VAL A 179 -6.95 -13.59 20.13
N GLU A 180 -5.74 -13.62 20.67
CA GLU A 180 -4.53 -13.84 19.87
C GLU A 180 -4.75 -15.06 18.96
N PRO A 181 -4.50 -14.96 17.64
CA PRO A 181 -4.53 -16.13 16.79
C PRO A 181 -3.57 -17.16 17.40
N PRO A 182 -3.98 -18.45 17.49
CA PRO A 182 -3.15 -19.46 18.10
C PRO A 182 -1.79 -19.44 17.40
N LYS A 183 -0.71 -19.26 18.18
CA LYS A 183 0.65 -19.37 17.65
C LYS A 183 0.76 -20.76 17.07
N ASP A 184 1.01 -20.84 15.77
CA ASP A 184 1.10 -22.11 15.08
C ASP A 184 2.27 -22.87 15.72
N GLU A 185 2.03 -24.03 16.35
CA GLU A 185 3.07 -24.79 17.07
C GLU A 185 4.24 -25.17 16.13
N GLY A 186 4.01 -25.08 14.82
CA GLY A 186 5.02 -25.23 13.77
C GLY A 186 5.86 -23.98 13.46
N GLU A 187 5.60 -22.80 14.03
CA GLU A 187 6.36 -21.56 13.82
C GLU A 187 7.64 -21.53 14.68
N THR A 188 8.68 -22.21 14.20
CA THR A 188 10.04 -22.09 14.75
C THR A 188 10.71 -20.80 14.24
N GLU A 189 11.55 -20.18 15.06
CA GLU A 189 12.36 -19.01 14.68
C GLU A 189 13.12 -19.22 13.36
N GLU A 190 13.64 -20.44 13.13
CA GLU A 190 14.32 -20.82 11.89
C GLU A 190 13.41 -20.72 10.66
N LYS A 191 12.15 -21.14 10.78
CA LYS A 191 11.17 -21.04 9.69
C LYS A 191 10.79 -19.59 9.42
N LEU A 192 10.65 -18.76 10.45
CA LEU A 192 10.38 -17.33 10.29
C LEU A 192 11.53 -16.64 9.55
N LEU A 193 12.79 -16.92 9.93
CA LEU A 193 13.96 -16.39 9.24
C LEU A 193 14.04 -16.85 7.78
N LEU A 194 13.68 -18.11 7.50
CA LEU A 194 13.59 -18.63 6.14
C LEU A 194 12.50 -17.90 5.33
N GLN A 195 11.32 -17.70 5.91
CA GLN A 195 10.22 -16.97 5.27
C GLN A 195 10.61 -15.53 4.95
N VAL A 196 11.29 -14.84 5.87
CA VAL A 196 11.81 -13.48 5.64
C VAL A 196 12.81 -13.47 4.47
N LYS A 197 13.75 -14.43 4.42
CA LYS A 197 14.71 -14.53 3.30
C LYS A 197 14.00 -14.78 1.96
N ILE A 198 13.02 -15.66 1.95
CA ILE A 198 12.21 -15.93 0.74
C ILE A 198 11.44 -14.68 0.33
N ALA A 199 10.79 -14.00 1.26
CA ALA A 199 10.05 -12.76 0.99
C ALA A 199 10.96 -11.66 0.43
N VAL A 200 12.15 -11.47 0.99
CA VAL A 200 13.13 -10.51 0.48
C VAL A 200 13.61 -10.90 -0.91
N ALA A 201 13.99 -12.17 -1.12
CA ALA A 201 14.44 -12.64 -2.43
C ALA A 201 13.34 -12.50 -3.50
N ALA A 202 12.11 -12.92 -3.18
CA ALA A 202 10.96 -12.79 -4.07
C ALA A 202 10.67 -11.31 -4.39
N SER A 203 10.73 -10.42 -3.39
CA SER A 203 10.50 -8.98 -3.59
C SER A 203 11.56 -8.35 -4.50
N VAL A 204 12.83 -8.70 -4.31
CA VAL A 204 13.95 -8.20 -5.15
C VAL A 204 13.83 -8.73 -6.58
N ILE A 205 13.56 -10.03 -6.75
CA ILE A 205 13.39 -10.64 -8.08
C ILE A 205 12.20 -10.01 -8.79
N LEU A 206 11.06 -9.90 -8.12
CA LEU A 206 9.85 -9.32 -8.69
C LEU A 206 10.07 -7.85 -9.08
N THR A 207 10.75 -7.07 -8.23
CA THR A 207 11.13 -5.68 -8.53
C THR A 207 11.99 -5.61 -9.79
N PHE A 208 13.02 -6.45 -9.90
CA PHE A 208 13.88 -6.48 -11.09
C PHE A 208 13.10 -6.90 -12.34
N VAL A 209 12.25 -7.92 -12.23
CA VAL A 209 11.44 -8.39 -13.36
C VAL A 209 10.47 -7.32 -13.83
N LEU A 210 9.70 -6.69 -12.92
CA LEU A 210 8.65 -5.75 -13.28
C LEU A 210 9.18 -4.35 -13.65
N ILE A 211 10.26 -3.88 -13.03
CA ILE A 211 10.78 -2.52 -13.26
C ILE A 211 11.84 -2.50 -14.37
N ILE A 212 12.65 -3.56 -14.50
CA ILE A 212 13.77 -3.58 -15.43
C ILE A 212 13.49 -4.52 -16.60
N LEU A 213 13.28 -5.81 -16.33
CA LEU A 213 13.20 -6.81 -17.40
C LEU A 213 11.95 -6.65 -18.26
N TRP A 214 10.82 -6.27 -17.65
CA TRP A 214 9.54 -6.13 -18.34
C TRP A 214 9.44 -4.89 -19.25
N PRO A 215 9.90 -3.69 -18.84
CA PRO A 215 9.82 -2.53 -19.72
C PRO A 215 10.85 -2.55 -20.86
N ILE A 216 11.98 -3.26 -20.71
CA ILE A 216 13.03 -3.33 -21.74
C ILE A 216 12.47 -3.79 -23.11
N PRO A 217 11.76 -4.92 -23.24
CA PRO A 217 11.14 -5.32 -24.49
C PRO A 217 10.19 -4.26 -25.06
N MET A 218 9.42 -3.56 -24.23
CA MET A 218 8.50 -2.51 -24.67
C MET A 218 9.22 -1.27 -25.19
N HIS A 219 10.41 -0.96 -24.66
CA HIS A 219 11.23 0.18 -25.11
C HIS A 219 12.18 -0.16 -26.27
N THR A 220 12.59 -1.42 -26.40
CA THR A 220 13.59 -1.87 -27.40
C THR A 220 12.97 -2.50 -28.65
N SER A 221 11.80 -3.14 -28.53
CA SER A 221 11.03 -3.52 -29.71
C SER A 221 10.26 -2.31 -30.21
N ALA A 222 10.37 -2.00 -31.51
CA ALA A 222 9.76 -0.83 -32.11
C ALA A 222 8.21 -0.91 -32.08
N GLY A 223 7.61 -0.50 -30.98
CA GLY A 223 6.37 0.28 -30.89
C GLY A 223 5.04 -0.30 -31.36
N VAL A 224 4.96 -1.50 -31.96
CA VAL A 224 3.68 -2.02 -32.44
C VAL A 224 3.50 -3.48 -32.04
N PHE A 225 2.61 -3.72 -31.08
CA PHE A 225 2.12 -5.07 -30.80
C PHE A 225 1.51 -5.67 -32.06
N SER A 226 1.90 -6.91 -32.40
CA SER A 226 1.15 -7.67 -33.39
C SER A 226 -0.27 -7.90 -32.88
N GLU A 227 -1.24 -8.03 -33.79
CA GLU A 227 -2.64 -8.31 -33.44
C GLU A 227 -2.76 -9.52 -32.50
N GLY A 228 -1.98 -10.58 -32.75
CA GLY A 228 -1.90 -11.76 -31.88
C GLY A 228 -1.29 -11.47 -30.51
N GLY A 229 -0.23 -10.65 -30.44
CA GLY A 229 0.38 -10.24 -29.18
C GLY A 229 -0.56 -9.40 -28.32
N PHE A 230 -1.26 -8.43 -28.93
CA PHE A 230 -2.26 -7.62 -28.24
C PHE A 230 -3.43 -8.48 -27.74
N THR A 231 -3.95 -9.39 -28.57
CA THR A 231 -5.05 -10.29 -28.19
C THR A 231 -4.67 -11.19 -27.01
N PHE A 232 -3.45 -11.72 -27.01
CA PHE A 232 -2.93 -12.51 -25.89
C PHE A 232 -2.86 -11.69 -24.59
N TRP A 233 -2.38 -10.44 -24.66
CA TRP A 233 -2.33 -9.56 -23.49
C TRP A 233 -3.71 -9.22 -22.95
N VAL A 234 -4.65 -8.88 -23.82
CA VAL A 234 -6.05 -8.62 -23.42
C VAL A 234 -6.64 -9.85 -22.72
N PHE A 235 -6.34 -11.06 -23.18
CA PHE A 235 -6.80 -12.28 -22.53
C PHE A 235 -6.21 -12.45 -21.12
N ILE A 236 -4.91 -12.18 -20.94
CA ILE A 236 -4.28 -12.20 -19.61
C ILE A 236 -4.92 -11.16 -18.69
N GLU A 237 -5.14 -9.93 -19.15
CA GLU A 237 -5.77 -8.88 -18.34
C GLU A 237 -7.19 -9.25 -17.92
N VAL A 238 -7.99 -9.82 -18.84
CA VAL A 238 -9.34 -10.32 -18.52
C VAL A 238 -9.28 -11.47 -17.53
N ALA A 239 -8.38 -12.43 -17.72
CA ALA A 239 -8.22 -13.55 -16.79
C ALA A 239 -7.75 -13.12 -15.40
N TRP A 240 -6.98 -12.04 -15.30
CA TRP A 240 -6.53 -11.48 -14.03
C TRP A 240 -7.63 -10.65 -13.33
N ALA A 241 -8.52 -10.03 -14.09
CA ALA A 241 -9.63 -9.23 -13.57
C ALA A 241 -10.82 -10.07 -13.07
N LEU A 242 -10.94 -11.32 -13.51
CA LEU A 242 -11.97 -12.29 -13.09
C LEU A 242 -11.58 -13.02 -11.79
#